data_AF-A0A351VC24-F1
#
_entry.id   AF-A0A351VC24-F1
#
_cell.length_a   1.000
_cell.length_b   1.000
_cell.length_c   1.000
_cell.angle_alpha   90.00
_cell.angle_beta   90.00
_cell.angle_gamma   90.00
#
_symmetry.space_group_name_H-M   'P 1'
#
loop_
_entity.id
_entity.type
_entity.pdbx_description
1 polymer ?
#
loop_
_entity_poly.entity_id
_entity_poly.type
_entity_poly.pdbx_seq_one_letter_code
_entity_poly.pdbx_strand_id
1 'polypeptide(L)'
;MEQRVFISYNSDEKVMFCFWKMFFEACGLWVIEKILGRDEDISEQQPHLLILGNEDFQLIENRIRKNRVYLVKNNRNYKEVLKCRPDILDVGKWYKNDKNFRQVLLCLFRDQDAAGVLPELVHFFKHGQIWGAAWLYQELADEGNKHIDAWIMSQCSMTLEGLQKRKNRNWYADFFEIYCEYIMCGAGVKSLFSRSNECERLLEKCKILSQKRGWTSSLYLLSGKICGLSQMEEQYAKYYYLSIGEEQKNTDVWYLLGHEFEKKQDAYKVALTYYKKAYDCDLQSYRALYKLAVFAEEQKEWMDAFQMFQKIKLMLEDLKAVDMIWIRELLYSRKSCKKLIRICQNNVANIHAAEQYEMQLRDFDIKMEKTEIFSKLFYGMFGKSNEEIKKEALKEIREKMKLRCMEE
;
A
#
# COMPACT_ATOMS: atom_id res chain seq x y z
N MET A 1 16.71 -16.29 -6.14
CA MET A 1 17.29 -14.95 -5.87
C MET A 1 16.12 -13.98 -5.76
N GLU A 2 15.97 -13.30 -4.62
CA GLU A 2 14.91 -12.31 -4.40
C GLU A 2 15.01 -11.18 -5.42
N GLN A 3 13.90 -10.80 -6.05
CA GLN A 3 13.90 -9.68 -6.99
C GLN A 3 13.25 -8.47 -6.34
N ARG A 4 14.10 -7.50 -6.01
CA ARG A 4 13.70 -6.26 -5.35
C ARG A 4 13.52 -5.15 -6.38
N VAL A 5 12.64 -4.21 -6.07
CA VAL A 5 12.51 -2.95 -6.81
C VAL A 5 12.44 -1.79 -5.83
N PHE A 6 13.31 -0.82 -6.03
CA PHE A 6 13.29 0.42 -5.26
C PHE A 6 12.35 1.41 -5.94
N ILE A 7 11.48 2.05 -5.17
CA ILE A 7 10.73 3.21 -5.64
C ILE A 7 11.08 4.39 -4.74
N SER A 8 11.77 5.36 -5.32
CA SER A 8 11.96 6.66 -4.68
C SER A 8 10.94 7.66 -5.23
N TYR A 9 10.24 8.40 -4.38
CA TYR A 9 9.21 9.32 -4.85
C TYR A 9 9.16 10.64 -4.07
N ASN A 10 8.74 11.69 -4.77
CA ASN A 10 8.35 12.96 -4.18
C ASN A 10 6.93 12.85 -3.58
N SER A 11 6.70 13.47 -2.43
CA SER A 11 5.40 13.45 -1.74
C SER A 11 4.23 14.03 -2.56
N ASP A 12 4.50 14.87 -3.56
CA ASP A 12 3.49 15.42 -4.48
C ASP A 12 3.09 14.41 -5.60
N GLU A 13 3.83 13.30 -5.75
CA GLU A 13 3.60 12.29 -6.78
C GLU A 13 3.06 10.96 -6.23
N LYS A 14 2.42 11.00 -5.05
CA LYS A 14 1.87 9.84 -4.31
C LYS A 14 0.97 8.93 -5.14
N VAL A 15 0.13 9.47 -6.02
CA VAL A 15 -0.79 8.66 -6.85
C VAL A 15 -0.02 7.74 -7.79
N MET A 16 1.09 8.22 -8.36
CA MET A 16 1.93 7.43 -9.27
C MET A 16 2.75 6.39 -8.51
N PHE A 17 3.25 6.78 -7.33
CA PHE A 17 3.86 5.85 -6.39
C PHE A 17 2.90 4.71 -6.02
N CYS A 18 1.65 5.03 -5.66
CA CYS A 18 0.61 4.05 -5.33
C CYS A 18 0.40 3.04 -6.46
N PHE A 19 0.27 3.49 -7.71
CA PHE A 19 0.13 2.60 -8.87
C PHE A 19 1.31 1.61 -8.97
N TRP A 20 2.54 2.11 -8.99
CA TRP A 20 3.71 1.27 -9.22
C TRP A 20 3.99 0.33 -8.06
N LYS A 21 3.81 0.80 -6.81
CA LYS A 21 3.92 -0.05 -5.62
C LYS A 21 2.97 -1.24 -5.74
N MET A 22 1.68 -0.97 -5.94
CA MET A 22 0.66 -2.02 -6.01
C MET A 22 0.85 -2.94 -7.22
N PHE A 23 1.24 -2.41 -8.38
CA PHE A 23 1.53 -3.23 -9.55
C PHE A 23 2.70 -4.21 -9.30
N PHE A 24 3.80 -3.73 -8.73
CA PHE A 24 4.96 -4.58 -8.45
C PHE A 24 4.66 -5.63 -7.39
N GLU A 25 3.96 -5.26 -6.32
CA GLU A 25 3.49 -6.21 -5.30
C GLU A 25 2.57 -7.28 -5.91
N ALA A 26 1.62 -6.88 -6.76
CA ALA A 26 0.71 -7.81 -7.45
C ALA A 26 1.46 -8.78 -8.37
N CYS A 27 2.63 -8.39 -8.89
CA CYS A 27 3.48 -9.25 -9.72
C CYS A 27 4.51 -10.07 -8.93
N GLY A 28 4.53 -9.96 -7.60
CA GLY A 28 5.44 -10.72 -6.74
C GLY A 28 6.86 -10.16 -6.67
N LEU A 29 7.04 -8.88 -6.98
CA LEU A 29 8.30 -8.17 -6.74
C LEU A 29 8.34 -7.64 -5.31
N TRP A 30 9.51 -7.64 -4.68
CA TRP A 30 9.68 -7.08 -3.34
C TRP A 30 9.95 -5.58 -3.43
N VAL A 31 8.99 -4.75 -3.02
CA VAL A 31 9.08 -3.30 -3.15
C VAL A 31 9.77 -2.70 -1.92
N ILE A 32 10.80 -1.89 -2.16
CA ILE A 32 11.43 -1.05 -1.15
C ILE A 32 11.09 0.40 -1.45
N GLU A 33 10.32 1.01 -0.55
CA GLU A 33 9.90 2.40 -0.62
C GLU A 33 11.00 3.32 -0.06
N LYS A 34 11.23 4.46 -0.73
CA LYS A 34 12.10 5.54 -0.24
C LYS A 34 11.48 6.90 -0.53
N ILE A 35 11.42 7.78 0.45
CA ILE A 35 10.97 9.16 0.24
C ILE A 35 12.20 10.01 -0.13
N LEU A 36 12.11 10.78 -1.22
CA LEU A 36 13.22 11.61 -1.68
C LEU A 36 13.62 12.65 -0.63
N GLY A 37 14.93 12.89 -0.49
CA GLY A 37 15.50 13.85 0.46
C GLY A 37 15.74 13.30 1.88
N ARG A 38 15.57 11.99 2.11
CA ARG A 38 15.75 11.37 3.44
C ARG A 38 16.64 10.11 3.47
N ASP A 39 16.80 9.39 2.36
CA ASP A 39 17.64 8.17 2.27
C ASP A 39 18.52 8.14 1.01
N GLU A 40 19.85 8.07 1.16
CA GLU A 40 20.80 8.28 0.04
C GLU A 40 21.55 7.03 -0.47
N ASP A 41 21.57 5.90 0.25
CA ASP A 41 22.34 4.73 -0.20
C ASP A 41 21.49 3.67 -0.93
N ILE A 42 21.71 3.51 -2.23
CA ILE A 42 21.11 2.45 -3.05
C ILE A 42 22.19 1.79 -3.90
N SER A 43 22.31 0.47 -3.75
CA SER A 43 23.20 -0.37 -4.56
C SER A 43 22.92 -0.22 -6.05
N GLU A 44 23.98 -0.10 -6.85
CA GLU A 44 23.90 0.27 -8.27
C GLU A 44 23.26 -0.79 -9.19
N GLN A 45 22.99 -2.00 -8.70
CA GLN A 45 22.60 -3.14 -9.54
C GLN A 45 21.09 -3.44 -9.56
N GLN A 46 20.31 -2.86 -8.64
CA GLN A 46 18.89 -3.20 -8.47
C GLN A 46 17.97 -2.25 -9.28
N PRO A 47 16.82 -2.75 -9.80
CA PRO A 47 15.81 -1.92 -10.44
C PRO A 47 15.36 -0.77 -9.53
N HIS A 48 15.45 0.46 -10.03
CA HIS A 48 15.16 1.66 -9.25
C HIS A 48 14.34 2.66 -10.07
N LEU A 49 13.11 2.88 -9.63
CA LEU A 49 12.20 3.87 -10.17
C LEU A 49 12.23 5.14 -9.32
N LEU A 50 12.54 6.28 -9.93
CA LEU A 50 12.50 7.59 -9.28
C LEU A 50 11.33 8.40 -9.84
N ILE A 51 10.42 8.82 -8.97
CA ILE A 51 9.25 9.63 -9.32
C ILE A 51 9.47 11.03 -8.79
N LEU A 52 9.88 11.94 -9.68
CA LEU A 52 10.39 13.25 -9.33
C LEU A 52 9.31 14.33 -9.45
N GLY A 53 9.29 15.25 -8.49
CA GLY A 53 8.53 16.49 -8.54
C GLY A 53 9.18 17.55 -9.44
N ASN A 54 8.60 18.74 -9.49
CA ASN A 54 9.09 19.81 -10.38
C ASN A 54 10.48 20.37 -10.00
N GLU A 55 10.82 20.27 -8.71
CA GLU A 55 12.01 20.86 -8.10
C GLU A 55 13.11 19.83 -7.82
N ASP A 56 12.95 18.59 -8.28
CA ASP A 56 13.87 17.48 -8.00
C ASP A 56 14.91 17.25 -9.10
N PHE A 57 15.11 18.22 -10.01
CA PHE A 57 15.97 18.07 -11.19
C PHE A 57 17.42 17.69 -10.83
N GLN A 58 17.93 18.23 -9.73
CA GLN A 58 19.26 17.95 -9.17
C GLN A 58 19.49 16.49 -8.79
N LEU A 59 18.42 15.70 -8.61
CA LEU A 59 18.52 14.28 -8.28
C LEU A 59 18.75 13.40 -9.52
N ILE A 60 18.65 13.96 -10.72
CA ILE A 60 18.98 13.25 -11.96
C ILE A 60 20.49 13.17 -12.09
N GLU A 61 21.00 11.94 -12.06
CA GLU A 61 22.42 11.74 -12.29
C GLU A 61 22.85 12.03 -13.73
N ASN A 62 24.04 12.61 -13.88
CA ASN A 62 24.65 12.89 -15.19
C ASN A 62 24.84 11.63 -16.04
N ARG A 63 25.13 10.48 -15.42
CA ARG A 63 25.31 9.19 -16.10
C ARG A 63 24.00 8.43 -16.24
N ILE A 64 23.78 7.80 -17.39
CA ILE A 64 22.71 6.81 -17.58
C ILE A 64 23.12 5.54 -16.85
N ARG A 65 22.31 5.11 -15.88
CA ARG A 65 22.51 3.81 -15.20
C ARG A 65 21.58 2.75 -15.78
N LYS A 66 22.08 1.52 -15.84
CA LYS A 66 21.26 0.35 -16.16
C LYS A 66 20.22 0.13 -15.04
N ASN A 67 19.00 -0.27 -15.39
CA ASN A 67 17.90 -0.56 -14.46
C ASN A 67 17.40 0.64 -13.63
N ARG A 68 17.74 1.88 -14.01
CA ARG A 68 17.22 3.08 -13.36
C ARG A 68 16.34 3.88 -14.32
N VAL A 69 15.21 4.36 -13.83
CA VAL A 69 14.25 5.15 -14.61
C VAL A 69 13.78 6.34 -13.79
N TYR A 70 13.75 7.51 -14.42
CA TYR A 70 13.22 8.74 -13.84
C TYR A 70 11.87 9.08 -14.49
N LEU A 71 10.84 9.26 -13.68
CA LEU A 71 9.53 9.75 -14.10
C LEU A 71 9.42 11.22 -13.72
N VAL A 72 9.17 12.07 -14.72
CA VAL A 72 9.09 13.52 -14.55
C VAL A 72 7.88 14.08 -15.28
N LYS A 73 7.29 15.17 -14.79
CA LYS A 73 6.30 15.94 -15.57
C LYS A 73 7.03 16.93 -16.46
N ASN A 74 6.75 16.93 -17.75
CA ASN A 74 7.37 17.87 -18.69
C ASN A 74 7.15 19.33 -18.24
N ASN A 75 8.25 19.99 -17.88
CA ASN A 75 8.31 21.38 -17.46
C ASN A 75 9.61 22.01 -17.98
N ARG A 76 9.86 23.29 -17.67
CA ARG A 76 11.06 24.00 -18.13
C ARG A 76 12.37 23.34 -17.69
N ASN A 77 12.40 22.74 -16.49
CA ASN A 77 13.58 22.08 -15.93
C ASN A 77 13.90 20.77 -16.67
N TYR A 78 12.89 19.98 -17.01
CA TYR A 78 13.08 18.66 -17.62
C TYR A 78 13.11 18.65 -19.16
N LYS A 79 12.76 19.77 -19.81
CA LYS A 79 12.50 19.81 -21.27
C LYS A 79 13.69 19.33 -22.11
N GLU A 80 14.91 19.72 -21.75
CA GLU A 80 16.10 19.35 -22.53
C GLU A 80 16.55 17.91 -22.24
N VAL A 81 16.52 17.47 -20.98
CA VAL A 81 16.91 16.10 -20.63
C VAL A 81 15.94 15.07 -21.22
N LEU A 82 14.64 15.36 -21.29
CA LEU A 82 13.64 14.49 -21.93
C LEU A 82 13.90 14.21 -23.42
N LYS A 83 14.63 15.10 -24.12
CA LYS A 83 14.98 14.88 -25.54
C LYS A 83 16.18 13.97 -25.72
N CYS A 84 17.09 13.96 -24.74
CA CYS A 84 18.41 13.35 -24.88
C CYS A 84 18.62 12.09 -24.03
N ARG A 85 17.74 11.83 -23.05
CA ARG A 85 17.89 10.75 -22.07
C ARG A 85 16.74 9.74 -22.16
N PRO A 86 16.98 8.50 -22.66
CA PRO A 86 15.92 7.49 -22.82
C PRO A 86 15.45 6.86 -21.50
N ASP A 87 16.20 7.05 -20.42
CA ASP A 87 15.88 6.62 -19.05
C ASP A 87 15.03 7.64 -18.28
N ILE A 88 14.75 8.80 -18.87
CA ILE A 88 13.89 9.85 -18.29
C ILE A 88 12.60 9.92 -19.12
N LEU A 89 11.47 9.68 -18.46
CA LEU A 89 10.17 9.51 -19.13
C LEU A 89 9.17 10.56 -18.65
N ASP A 90 8.49 11.21 -19.60
CA ASP A 90 7.42 12.16 -19.31
C ASP A 90 6.15 11.43 -18.86
N VAL A 91 5.64 11.82 -17.69
CA VAL A 91 4.46 11.26 -17.06
C VAL A 91 3.31 12.27 -16.91
N GLY A 92 3.38 13.45 -17.53
CA GLY A 92 2.32 14.47 -17.47
C GLY A 92 0.92 13.99 -17.87
N LYS A 93 0.82 12.90 -18.65
CA LYS A 93 -0.45 12.22 -19.02
C LYS A 93 -0.36 10.70 -18.83
N TRP A 94 0.39 10.23 -17.84
CA TRP A 94 0.75 8.82 -17.66
C TRP A 94 -0.45 7.86 -17.71
N TYR A 95 -1.55 8.19 -17.04
CA TYR A 95 -2.78 7.38 -17.04
C TYR A 95 -3.42 7.19 -18.45
N LYS A 96 -3.10 8.04 -19.43
CA LYS A 96 -3.64 7.96 -20.81
C LYS A 96 -2.80 7.17 -21.80
N ASN A 97 -1.53 6.87 -21.51
CA ASN A 97 -0.60 6.33 -22.51
C ASN A 97 0.10 5.04 -22.06
N ASP A 98 -0.37 3.90 -22.57
CA ASP A 98 0.19 2.57 -22.28
C ASP A 98 1.66 2.41 -22.71
N LYS A 99 2.11 3.15 -23.73
CA LYS A 99 3.50 3.09 -24.20
C LYS A 99 4.48 3.49 -23.10
N ASN A 100 4.10 4.47 -22.26
CA ASN A 100 4.97 4.95 -21.19
C ASN A 100 5.17 3.87 -20.12
N PHE A 101 4.13 3.14 -19.71
CA PHE A 101 4.25 2.04 -18.75
C PHE A 101 5.14 0.91 -19.26
N ARG A 102 4.96 0.53 -20.53
CA ARG A 102 5.81 -0.48 -21.17
C ARG A 102 7.27 -0.03 -21.19
N GLN A 103 7.54 1.23 -21.52
CA GLN A 103 8.90 1.76 -21.56
C GLN A 103 9.56 1.79 -20.18
N VAL A 104 8.81 2.16 -19.12
CA VAL A 104 9.32 2.07 -17.73
C VAL A 104 9.82 0.67 -17.42
N LEU A 105 9.00 -0.34 -17.70
CA LEU A 105 9.32 -1.74 -17.38
C LEU A 105 10.48 -2.28 -18.20
N LEU A 106 10.56 -1.94 -19.48
CA LEU A 106 11.68 -2.33 -20.35
C LEU A 106 13.00 -1.68 -19.93
N CYS A 107 12.96 -0.46 -19.39
CA CYS A 107 14.15 0.21 -18.88
C CYS A 107 14.58 -0.30 -17.49
N LEU A 108 13.62 -0.56 -16.58
CA LEU A 108 13.90 -1.04 -15.22
C LEU A 108 14.42 -2.47 -15.18
N PHE A 109 13.89 -3.35 -16.03
CA PHE A 109 14.19 -4.78 -15.99
C PHE A 109 14.99 -5.26 -17.20
N ARG A 110 15.74 -4.35 -17.84
CA ARG A 110 16.52 -4.66 -19.04
C ARG A 110 17.41 -5.89 -18.78
N ASP A 111 17.34 -6.86 -19.69
CA ASP A 111 18.07 -8.13 -19.64
C ASP A 111 17.66 -9.08 -18.49
N GLN A 112 16.47 -8.89 -17.92
CA GLN A 112 15.88 -9.80 -16.95
C GLN A 112 14.64 -10.50 -17.54
N ASP A 113 14.34 -11.73 -17.10
CA ASP A 113 13.14 -12.49 -17.48
C ASP A 113 11.84 -11.67 -17.34
N ALA A 114 11.83 -10.72 -16.41
CA ALA A 114 10.71 -9.82 -16.13
C ALA A 114 10.35 -8.88 -17.31
N ALA A 115 11.33 -8.48 -18.14
CA ALA A 115 11.12 -7.50 -19.22
C ALA A 115 10.12 -7.96 -20.29
N GLY A 116 10.00 -9.28 -20.51
CA GLY A 116 9.07 -9.83 -21.49
C GLY A 116 7.62 -9.90 -21.00
N VAL A 117 7.39 -9.99 -19.68
CA VAL A 117 6.07 -10.31 -19.14
C VAL A 117 5.43 -9.19 -18.33
N LEU A 118 6.21 -8.41 -17.55
CA LEU A 118 5.64 -7.29 -16.80
C LEU A 118 4.90 -6.28 -17.69
N PRO A 119 5.36 -5.93 -18.91
CA PRO A 119 4.61 -5.06 -19.80
C PRO A 119 3.24 -5.60 -20.24
N GLU A 120 3.06 -6.92 -20.28
CA GLU A 120 1.74 -7.51 -20.53
C GLU A 120 0.90 -7.48 -19.25
N LEU A 121 1.49 -7.80 -18.10
CA LEU A 121 0.78 -7.78 -16.82
C LEU A 121 0.31 -6.38 -16.44
N VAL A 122 1.06 -5.31 -16.74
CA VAL A 122 0.61 -3.94 -16.46
C VAL A 122 -0.61 -3.56 -17.30
N HIS A 123 -0.74 -4.14 -18.50
CA HIS A 123 -1.94 -3.97 -19.32
C HIS A 123 -3.15 -4.61 -18.64
N PHE A 124 -3.04 -5.85 -18.15
CA PHE A 124 -4.10 -6.49 -17.34
C PHE A 124 -4.41 -5.70 -16.06
N PHE A 125 -3.37 -5.26 -15.35
CA PHE A 125 -3.52 -4.55 -14.09
C PHE A 125 -4.30 -3.23 -14.26
N LYS A 126 -4.02 -2.51 -15.35
CA LYS A 126 -4.66 -1.23 -15.68
C LYS A 126 -6.05 -1.42 -16.30
N HIS A 127 -6.16 -2.20 -17.38
CA HIS A 127 -7.39 -2.30 -18.18
C HIS A 127 -8.39 -3.30 -17.62
N GLY A 128 -7.91 -4.33 -16.91
CA GLY A 128 -8.75 -5.16 -16.06
C GLY A 128 -9.12 -4.49 -14.72
N GLN A 129 -8.74 -3.22 -14.54
CA GLN A 129 -9.05 -2.40 -13.36
C GLN A 129 -8.62 -3.01 -12.02
N ILE A 130 -7.61 -3.88 -12.04
CA ILE A 130 -7.07 -4.55 -10.85
C ILE A 130 -6.44 -3.54 -9.90
N TRP A 131 -5.89 -2.42 -10.38
CA TRP A 131 -5.44 -1.37 -9.47
C TRP A 131 -6.57 -0.88 -8.55
N GLY A 132 -7.72 -0.56 -9.13
CA GLY A 132 -8.91 -0.15 -8.38
C GLY A 132 -9.45 -1.26 -7.49
N ALA A 133 -9.54 -2.49 -8.01
CA ALA A 133 -10.03 -3.64 -7.26
C ALA A 133 -9.15 -3.97 -6.05
N ALA A 134 -7.82 -3.99 -6.23
CA ALA A 134 -6.87 -4.22 -5.17
C ALA A 134 -6.90 -3.11 -4.11
N TRP A 135 -7.07 -1.84 -4.52
CA TRP A 135 -7.11 -0.73 -3.59
C TRP A 135 -8.39 -0.74 -2.75
N LEU A 136 -9.54 -0.93 -3.41
CA LEU A 136 -10.83 -1.07 -2.74
C LEU A 136 -10.82 -2.28 -1.80
N TYR A 137 -10.23 -3.40 -2.21
CA TYR A 137 -10.08 -4.56 -1.34
C TYR A 137 -9.23 -4.26 -0.09
N GLN A 138 -8.08 -3.62 -0.26
CA GLN A 138 -7.17 -3.35 0.86
C GLN A 138 -7.72 -2.32 1.85
N GLU A 139 -8.47 -1.32 1.37
CA GLU A 139 -8.88 -0.19 2.20
C GLU A 139 -10.36 -0.23 2.60
N LEU A 140 -11.22 -0.85 1.79
CA LEU A 140 -12.68 -0.81 1.95
C LEU A 140 -13.36 -2.16 2.10
N ALA A 141 -12.84 -3.26 1.55
CA ALA A 141 -13.52 -4.54 1.68
C ALA A 141 -13.76 -4.89 3.15
N ASP A 142 -15.01 -5.24 3.43
CA ASP A 142 -15.54 -5.60 4.74
C ASP A 142 -16.75 -6.52 4.47
N GLU A 143 -17.08 -7.42 5.39
CA GLU A 143 -18.02 -8.53 5.16
C GLU A 143 -19.49 -8.09 4.89
N GLY A 144 -19.75 -6.78 4.78
CA GLY A 144 -21.06 -6.17 4.52
C GLY A 144 -21.22 -5.43 3.20
N ASN A 145 -20.15 -5.05 2.47
CA ASN A 145 -20.29 -4.20 1.27
C ASN A 145 -20.45 -5.00 -0.04
N LYS A 146 -21.64 -5.58 -0.20
CA LYS A 146 -21.97 -6.48 -1.31
C LYS A 146 -21.73 -5.90 -2.71
N HIS A 147 -21.85 -4.58 -2.90
CA HIS A 147 -21.71 -3.98 -4.23
C HIS A 147 -20.25 -3.77 -4.62
N ILE A 148 -19.44 -3.19 -3.73
CA ILE A 148 -18.00 -3.04 -3.99
C ILE A 148 -17.34 -4.42 -4.13
N ASP A 149 -17.69 -5.37 -3.27
CA ASP A 149 -17.17 -6.73 -3.30
C ASP A 149 -17.54 -7.46 -4.60
N ALA A 150 -18.79 -7.35 -5.05
CA ALA A 150 -19.23 -7.92 -6.33
C ALA A 150 -18.46 -7.32 -7.51
N TRP A 151 -18.21 -6.01 -7.48
CA TRP A 151 -17.42 -5.34 -8.52
C TRP A 151 -15.95 -5.83 -8.51
N ILE A 152 -15.32 -5.92 -7.34
CA ILE A 152 -13.96 -6.46 -7.16
C ILE A 152 -13.87 -7.88 -7.76
N MET A 153 -14.82 -8.76 -7.40
CA MET A 153 -14.87 -10.14 -7.90
C MET A 153 -15.04 -10.20 -9.42
N SER A 154 -15.87 -9.33 -9.99
CA SER A 154 -16.09 -9.24 -11.44
C SER A 154 -14.81 -8.84 -12.19
N GLN A 155 -14.11 -7.80 -11.72
CA GLN A 155 -12.87 -7.34 -12.36
C GLN A 155 -11.76 -8.39 -12.30
N CYS A 156 -11.62 -9.05 -11.15
CA CYS A 156 -10.63 -10.13 -10.99
C CYS A 156 -10.97 -11.34 -11.87
N SER A 157 -12.24 -11.77 -11.91
CA SER A 157 -12.70 -12.88 -12.78
C SER A 157 -12.39 -12.60 -14.26
N MET A 158 -12.77 -11.43 -14.77
CA MET A 158 -12.51 -11.04 -16.16
C MET A 158 -11.01 -11.01 -16.47
N THR A 159 -10.20 -10.54 -15.53
CA THR A 159 -8.74 -10.50 -15.69
C THR A 159 -8.15 -11.92 -15.71
N LEU A 160 -8.61 -12.80 -14.83
CA LEU A 160 -8.18 -14.20 -14.78
C LEU A 160 -8.49 -14.95 -16.08
N GLU A 161 -9.69 -14.77 -16.64
CA GLU A 161 -10.04 -15.34 -17.96
C GLU A 161 -9.10 -14.88 -19.06
N GLY A 162 -8.68 -13.60 -19.03
CA GLY A 162 -7.69 -13.05 -19.94
C GLY A 162 -6.29 -13.64 -19.74
N LEU A 163 -5.86 -13.80 -18.49
CA LEU A 163 -4.56 -14.40 -18.13
C LEU A 163 -4.49 -15.87 -18.52
N GLN A 164 -5.57 -16.63 -18.35
CA GLN A 164 -5.64 -18.05 -18.69
C GLN A 164 -5.43 -18.32 -20.19
N LYS A 165 -5.80 -17.37 -21.05
CA LYS A 165 -5.60 -17.44 -22.51
C LYS A 165 -4.15 -17.19 -22.94
N ARG A 166 -3.25 -16.79 -22.03
CA ARG A 166 -1.84 -16.52 -22.35
C ARG A 166 -1.09 -17.81 -22.63
N LYS A 167 -0.34 -17.81 -23.72
CA LYS A 167 0.53 -18.94 -24.11
C LYS A 167 1.80 -19.03 -23.26
N ASN A 168 2.35 -17.89 -22.85
CA ASN A 168 3.59 -17.82 -22.09
C ASN A 168 3.30 -17.61 -20.60
N ARG A 169 3.24 -18.70 -19.85
CA ARG A 169 3.21 -18.66 -18.38
C ARG A 169 4.62 -18.59 -17.83
N ASN A 170 4.82 -17.70 -16.86
CA ASN A 170 6.05 -17.60 -16.09
C ASN A 170 5.73 -17.28 -14.63
N TRP A 171 6.77 -17.18 -13.81
CA TRP A 171 6.61 -16.96 -12.38
C TRP A 171 5.77 -15.73 -12.02
N TYR A 172 5.98 -14.57 -12.65
CA TYR A 172 5.19 -13.34 -12.34
C TYR A 172 3.74 -13.47 -12.80
N ALA A 173 3.51 -14.15 -13.92
CA ALA A 173 2.16 -14.40 -14.41
C ALA A 173 1.36 -15.28 -13.44
N ASP A 174 1.99 -16.37 -12.98
CA ASP A 174 1.37 -17.29 -12.03
C ASP A 174 1.19 -16.62 -10.66
N PHE A 175 2.15 -15.79 -10.22
CA PHE A 175 2.00 -14.98 -9.00
C PHE A 175 0.81 -14.01 -9.12
N PHE A 176 0.72 -13.29 -10.23
CA PHE A 176 -0.35 -12.32 -10.48
C PHE A 176 -1.73 -13.01 -10.54
N GLU A 177 -1.80 -14.24 -11.09
CA GLU A 177 -3.01 -15.08 -11.03
C GLU A 177 -3.41 -15.38 -9.58
N ILE A 178 -2.48 -15.87 -8.75
CA ILE A 178 -2.73 -16.16 -7.33
C ILE A 178 -3.14 -14.89 -6.58
N TYR A 179 -2.53 -13.75 -6.88
CA TYR A 179 -2.85 -12.46 -6.27
C TYR A 179 -4.30 -12.03 -6.57
N CYS A 180 -4.75 -12.17 -7.82
CA CYS A 180 -6.14 -11.91 -8.20
C CYS A 180 -7.11 -12.88 -7.50
N GLU A 181 -6.79 -14.17 -7.44
CA GLU A 181 -7.62 -15.15 -6.74
C GLU A 181 -7.68 -14.89 -5.21
N TYR A 182 -6.58 -14.44 -4.61
CA TYR A 182 -6.52 -14.00 -3.21
C TYR A 182 -7.49 -12.85 -2.94
N ILE A 183 -7.47 -11.80 -3.78
CA ILE A 183 -8.41 -10.67 -3.66
C ILE A 183 -9.86 -11.14 -3.80
N MET A 184 -10.14 -12.01 -4.79
CA MET A 184 -11.48 -12.59 -4.96
C MET A 184 -11.92 -13.42 -3.76
N CYS A 185 -11.02 -14.20 -3.17
CA CYS A 185 -11.31 -14.99 -2.00
C CYS A 185 -11.65 -14.12 -0.79
N GLY A 186 -10.94 -13.01 -0.62
CA GLY A 186 -11.17 -12.06 0.47
C GLY A 186 -12.44 -11.22 0.31
N ALA A 187 -12.73 -10.74 -0.90
CA ALA A 187 -13.95 -9.97 -1.18
C ALA A 187 -15.21 -10.85 -1.27
N GLY A 188 -15.06 -12.13 -1.60
CA GLY A 188 -16.20 -13.03 -1.75
C GLY A 188 -16.88 -13.37 -0.43
N VAL A 189 -18.21 -13.21 -0.40
CA VAL A 189 -19.05 -13.77 0.67
C VAL A 189 -19.04 -15.29 0.52
N LYS A 190 -18.32 -15.97 1.41
CA LYS A 190 -18.20 -17.41 1.47
C LYS A 190 -18.53 -17.87 2.89
N SER A 191 -19.11 -19.06 3.03
CA SER A 191 -19.17 -19.70 4.36
C SER A 191 -17.75 -19.87 4.90
N LEU A 192 -17.59 -19.90 6.23
CA LEU A 192 -16.27 -20.12 6.86
C LEU A 192 -15.54 -21.32 6.23
N PHE A 193 -16.23 -22.45 6.12
CA PHE A 193 -15.69 -23.67 5.51
C PHE A 193 -15.29 -23.49 4.03
N SER A 194 -16.13 -22.83 3.22
CA SER A 194 -15.80 -22.55 1.83
C SER A 194 -14.61 -21.60 1.68
N ARG A 195 -14.42 -20.67 2.62
CA ARG A 195 -13.26 -19.77 2.64
C ARG A 195 -11.99 -20.52 3.02
N SER A 196 -12.04 -21.39 4.04
CA SER A 196 -10.91 -22.23 4.44
C SER A 196 -10.42 -23.12 3.29
N ASN A 197 -11.33 -23.85 2.62
CA ASN A 197 -10.97 -24.69 1.46
C ASN A 197 -10.30 -23.90 0.33
N GLU A 198 -10.77 -22.67 0.08
CA GLU A 198 -10.15 -21.82 -0.93
C GLU A 198 -8.77 -21.33 -0.49
N CYS A 199 -8.58 -21.00 0.79
CA CYS A 199 -7.28 -20.64 1.33
C CYS A 199 -6.29 -21.80 1.20
N GLU A 200 -6.68 -23.03 1.54
CA GLU A 200 -5.86 -24.22 1.34
C GLU A 200 -5.46 -24.41 -0.14
N ARG A 201 -6.41 -24.26 -1.06
CA ARG A 201 -6.16 -24.31 -2.51
C ARG A 201 -5.15 -23.25 -2.96
N LEU A 202 -5.27 -22.03 -2.46
CA LEU A 202 -4.34 -20.93 -2.77
C LEU A 202 -2.95 -21.15 -2.17
N LEU A 203 -2.87 -21.70 -0.96
CA LEU A 203 -1.59 -22.05 -0.32
C LEU A 203 -0.88 -23.17 -1.07
N GLU A 204 -1.61 -24.16 -1.60
CA GLU A 204 -1.02 -25.19 -2.47
C GLU A 204 -0.52 -24.59 -3.79
N LYS A 205 -1.26 -23.65 -4.40
CA LYS A 205 -0.75 -22.88 -5.56
C LYS A 205 0.53 -22.12 -5.23
N CYS A 206 0.63 -21.49 -4.05
CA CYS A 206 1.84 -20.82 -3.60
C CYS A 206 3.01 -21.80 -3.46
N LYS A 207 2.77 -22.98 -2.88
CA LYS A 207 3.78 -24.03 -2.73
C LYS A 207 4.26 -24.55 -4.10
N ILE A 208 3.36 -24.80 -5.05
CA ILE A 208 3.73 -25.17 -6.42
C ILE A 208 4.56 -24.06 -7.07
N LEU A 209 4.17 -22.79 -6.90
CA LEU A 209 4.92 -21.65 -7.45
C LEU A 209 6.32 -21.53 -6.82
N SER A 210 6.45 -21.84 -5.53
CA SER A 210 7.73 -21.85 -4.81
C SER A 210 8.72 -22.88 -5.39
N GLN A 211 8.24 -23.98 -5.99
CA GLN A 211 9.12 -24.96 -6.63
C GLN A 211 9.83 -24.41 -7.88
N LYS A 212 9.32 -23.34 -8.50
CA LYS A 212 9.91 -22.74 -9.71
C LYS A 212 11.09 -21.80 -9.44
N ARG A 213 11.05 -21.03 -8.34
CA ARG A 213 12.07 -20.01 -8.03
C ARG A 213 12.50 -19.96 -6.55
N GLY A 214 12.07 -20.94 -5.76
CA GLY A 214 12.16 -20.91 -4.31
C GLY A 214 11.06 -20.05 -3.67
N TRP A 215 11.05 -20.05 -2.34
CA TRP A 215 10.25 -19.10 -1.58
C TRP A 215 10.89 -17.71 -1.61
N THR A 216 10.12 -16.72 -2.05
CA THR A 216 10.51 -15.31 -2.05
C THR A 216 9.75 -14.56 -0.96
N SER A 217 10.26 -13.39 -0.57
CA SER A 217 9.65 -12.53 0.45
C SER A 217 8.23 -12.12 0.06
N SER A 218 8.01 -11.79 -1.22
CA SER A 218 6.66 -11.48 -1.73
C SER A 218 5.71 -12.68 -1.67
N LEU A 219 6.21 -13.90 -1.91
CA LEU A 219 5.39 -15.11 -1.83
C LEU A 219 5.05 -15.47 -0.39
N TYR A 220 6.02 -15.35 0.53
CA TYR A 220 5.75 -15.48 1.96
C TYR A 220 4.74 -14.45 2.45
N LEU A 221 4.88 -13.18 2.06
CA LEU A 221 3.92 -12.14 2.42
C LEU A 221 2.52 -12.47 1.91
N LEU A 222 2.38 -12.90 0.66
CA LEU A 222 1.09 -13.28 0.09
C LEU A 222 0.49 -14.51 0.79
N SER A 223 1.28 -15.55 1.05
CA SER A 223 0.81 -16.74 1.78
C SER A 223 0.34 -16.39 3.20
N GLY A 224 1.06 -15.52 3.92
CA GLY A 224 0.61 -15.04 5.23
C GLY A 224 -0.70 -14.25 5.15
N LYS A 225 -0.87 -13.41 4.12
CA LYS A 225 -2.13 -12.69 3.87
C LYS A 225 -3.29 -13.63 3.53
N ILE A 226 -3.04 -14.72 2.78
CA ILE A 226 -4.02 -15.75 2.48
C ILE A 226 -4.46 -16.45 3.77
N CYS A 227 -3.52 -16.84 4.65
CA CYS A 227 -3.86 -17.41 5.95
C CYS A 227 -4.78 -16.48 6.77
N GLY A 228 -4.54 -15.17 6.73
CA GLY A 228 -5.36 -14.18 7.44
C GLY A 228 -6.81 -14.05 6.93
N LEU A 229 -7.18 -14.68 5.81
CA LEU A 229 -8.57 -14.69 5.34
C LEU A 229 -9.47 -15.68 6.08
N SER A 230 -8.88 -16.69 6.72
CA SER A 230 -9.64 -17.78 7.34
C SER A 230 -9.21 -18.03 8.77
N GLN A 231 -10.18 -18.13 9.67
CA GLN A 231 -9.95 -18.34 11.10
C GLN A 231 -9.19 -19.64 11.41
N MET A 232 -9.30 -20.67 10.56
CA MET A 232 -8.62 -21.96 10.78
C MET A 232 -7.11 -21.88 10.45
N GLU A 233 -6.76 -21.10 9.43
CA GLU A 233 -5.41 -20.96 8.89
C GLU A 233 -4.67 -19.75 9.44
N GLU A 234 -5.37 -18.79 10.03
CA GLU A 234 -4.82 -17.53 10.55
C GLU A 234 -3.62 -17.76 11.47
N GLN A 235 -3.66 -18.80 12.30
CA GLN A 235 -2.57 -19.19 13.19
C GLN A 235 -1.23 -19.46 12.48
N TYR A 236 -1.25 -19.75 11.18
CA TYR A 236 -0.07 -20.00 10.35
C TYR A 236 0.51 -18.75 9.70
N ALA A 237 -0.22 -17.63 9.65
CA ALA A 237 0.24 -16.39 9.02
C ALA A 237 1.61 -15.94 9.58
N LYS A 238 1.79 -16.05 10.90
CA LYS A 238 3.06 -15.75 11.58
C LYS A 238 4.25 -16.55 11.03
N TYR A 239 4.08 -17.82 10.65
CA TYR A 239 5.19 -18.65 10.18
C TYR A 239 5.71 -18.15 8.84
N TYR A 240 4.79 -17.75 7.96
CA TYR A 240 5.14 -17.15 6.69
C TYR A 240 5.85 -15.79 6.88
N TYR A 241 5.32 -14.92 7.73
CA TYR A 241 5.96 -13.62 8.00
C TYR A 241 7.33 -13.76 8.68
N LEU A 242 7.51 -14.73 9.58
CA LEU A 242 8.81 -15.02 10.21
C LEU A 242 9.83 -15.56 9.22
N SER A 243 9.39 -16.29 8.18
CA SER A 243 10.25 -16.89 7.14
C SER A 243 10.85 -15.86 6.17
N ILE A 244 10.32 -14.64 6.13
CA ILE A 244 10.95 -13.52 5.42
C ILE A 244 12.26 -13.18 6.14
N GLY A 245 13.40 -13.16 5.44
CA GLY A 245 14.71 -12.84 6.04
C GLY A 245 14.69 -11.51 6.80
N GLU A 246 15.36 -11.41 7.96
CA GLU A 246 15.31 -10.19 8.78
C GLU A 246 15.73 -8.93 8.01
N GLU A 247 16.70 -9.05 7.10
CA GLU A 247 17.18 -7.97 6.23
C GLU A 247 16.19 -7.57 5.12
N GLN A 248 15.15 -8.38 4.89
CA GLN A 248 14.10 -8.10 3.91
C GLN A 248 12.87 -7.47 4.57
N LYS A 249 12.67 -7.71 5.88
CA LYS A 249 11.47 -7.29 6.59
C LYS A 249 11.40 -5.77 6.61
N ASN A 250 10.44 -5.24 5.87
CA ASN A 250 10.10 -3.83 5.90
C ASN A 250 9.12 -3.53 7.04
N THR A 251 8.82 -2.25 7.21
CA THR A 251 7.85 -1.73 8.17
C THR A 251 6.52 -2.49 8.19
N ASP A 252 5.98 -2.81 7.01
CA ASP A 252 4.69 -3.51 6.90
C ASP A 252 4.78 -4.95 7.43
N VAL A 253 5.86 -5.69 7.17
CA VAL A 253 6.04 -7.06 7.69
C VAL A 253 6.19 -7.05 9.21
N TRP A 254 7.00 -6.13 9.75
CA TRP A 254 7.15 -6.01 11.19
C TRP A 254 5.83 -5.65 11.87
N TYR A 255 5.06 -4.74 11.27
CA TYR A 255 3.73 -4.39 11.76
C TYR A 255 2.78 -5.60 11.72
N LEU A 256 2.77 -6.37 10.63
CA LEU A 256 1.94 -7.58 10.51
C LEU A 256 2.31 -8.64 11.56
N LEU A 257 3.60 -8.85 11.83
CA LEU A 257 4.04 -9.71 12.93
C LEU A 257 3.51 -9.22 14.28
N GLY A 258 3.63 -7.92 14.57
CA GLY A 258 3.06 -7.32 15.77
C GLY A 258 1.58 -7.61 15.91
N HIS A 259 0.83 -7.44 14.82
CA HIS A 259 -0.61 -7.69 14.78
C HIS A 259 -0.98 -9.17 15.03
N GLU A 260 -0.24 -10.11 14.44
CA GLU A 260 -0.48 -11.55 14.64
C GLU A 260 -0.20 -12.01 16.08
N PHE A 261 0.75 -11.36 16.78
CA PHE A 261 0.99 -11.64 18.19
C PHE A 261 0.01 -10.89 19.11
N GLU A 262 -0.48 -9.71 18.74
CA GLU A 262 -1.47 -8.95 19.52
C GLU A 262 -2.79 -9.72 19.68
N LYS A 263 -3.20 -10.49 18.66
CA LYS A 263 -4.40 -11.34 18.70
C LYS A 263 -4.34 -12.46 19.75
N LYS A 264 -3.15 -12.80 20.25
CA LYS A 264 -2.96 -13.93 21.17
C LYS A 264 -2.91 -13.44 22.60
N GLN A 265 -3.75 -14.05 23.43
CA GLN A 265 -3.71 -13.86 24.87
C GLN A 265 -2.27 -14.11 25.38
N ASP A 266 -1.77 -13.21 26.22
CA ASP A 266 -0.43 -13.24 26.84
C ASP A 266 0.79 -12.98 25.94
N ALA A 267 0.61 -12.68 24.64
CA ALA A 267 1.72 -12.36 23.73
C ALA A 267 1.93 -10.84 23.49
N TYR A 268 1.27 -10.00 24.29
CA TYR A 268 1.25 -8.54 24.09
C TYR A 268 2.65 -7.89 24.12
N LYS A 269 3.55 -8.34 24.99
CA LYS A 269 4.95 -7.86 25.03
C LYS A 269 5.73 -8.20 23.76
N VAL A 270 5.43 -9.34 23.15
CA VAL A 270 6.04 -9.77 21.88
C VAL A 270 5.52 -8.91 20.74
N ALA A 271 4.22 -8.62 20.72
CA ALA A 271 3.60 -7.70 19.75
C ALA A 271 4.27 -6.31 19.80
N LEU A 272 4.48 -5.77 21.00
CA LEU A 272 5.15 -4.48 21.21
C LEU A 272 6.58 -4.47 20.64
N THR A 273 7.32 -5.56 20.81
CA THR A 273 8.69 -5.69 20.27
C THR A 273 8.68 -5.58 18.74
N TYR A 274 7.71 -6.19 18.07
CA TYR A 274 7.58 -6.10 16.62
C TYR A 274 7.08 -4.73 16.14
N TYR A 275 6.16 -4.10 16.87
CA TYR A 275 5.75 -2.72 16.57
C TYR A 275 6.93 -1.74 16.73
N LYS A 276 7.78 -1.94 17.74
CA LYS A 276 9.00 -1.16 17.88
C LYS A 276 9.96 -1.39 16.72
N LYS A 277 10.20 -2.65 16.31
CA LYS A 277 11.00 -2.94 15.10
C LYS A 277 10.44 -2.29 13.83
N ALA A 278 9.10 -2.26 13.67
CA ALA A 278 8.46 -1.59 12.55
C ALA A 278 8.73 -0.08 12.56
N TYR A 279 8.66 0.55 13.74
CA TYR A 279 8.94 1.96 13.91
C TYR A 279 10.42 2.32 13.75
N ASP A 280 11.33 1.48 14.26
CA ASP A 280 12.77 1.69 14.13
C ASP A 280 13.25 1.49 12.67
N CYS A 281 12.54 0.65 11.90
CA CYS A 281 12.79 0.46 10.46
C CYS A 281 12.39 1.68 9.63
N ASP A 282 11.31 2.37 10.01
CA ASP A 282 10.85 3.61 9.38
C ASP A 282 10.18 4.49 10.44
N LEU A 283 10.85 5.59 10.78
CA LEU A 283 10.38 6.54 11.79
C LEU A 283 9.09 7.25 11.38
N GLN A 284 8.63 7.12 10.11
CA GLN A 284 7.34 7.59 9.61
C GLN A 284 6.23 6.54 9.69
N SER A 285 6.51 5.37 10.28
CA SER A 285 5.52 4.32 10.52
C SER A 285 4.49 4.74 11.57
N TYR A 286 3.55 5.58 11.17
CA TYR A 286 2.51 6.12 12.03
C TYR A 286 1.61 5.01 12.61
N ARG A 287 1.43 3.90 11.89
CA ARG A 287 0.64 2.74 12.35
C ARG A 287 1.32 2.04 13.52
N ALA A 288 2.63 1.80 13.41
CA ALA A 288 3.40 1.20 14.48
C ALA A 288 3.49 2.15 15.69
N LEU A 289 3.76 3.44 15.44
CA LEU A 289 3.79 4.46 16.47
C LEU A 289 2.45 4.58 17.21
N TYR A 290 1.33 4.44 16.51
CA TYR A 290 0.00 4.44 17.13
C TYR A 290 -0.16 3.27 18.11
N LYS A 291 0.30 2.07 17.74
CA LYS A 291 0.26 0.91 18.64
C LYS A 291 1.16 1.10 19.87
N LEU A 292 2.32 1.71 19.70
CA LEU A 292 3.19 2.11 20.82
C LEU A 292 2.51 3.17 21.72
N ALA A 293 1.81 4.15 21.13
CA ALA A 293 1.12 5.20 21.85
C ALA A 293 -0.07 4.68 22.67
N VAL A 294 -0.87 3.76 22.10
CA VAL A 294 -1.96 3.07 22.81
C VAL A 294 -1.40 2.25 23.96
N PHE A 295 -0.27 1.57 23.78
CA PHE A 295 0.39 0.85 24.85
C PHE A 295 0.78 1.79 26.01
N ALA A 296 1.44 2.91 25.72
CA ALA A 296 1.80 3.91 26.73
C ALA A 296 0.56 4.46 27.45
N GLU A 297 -0.54 4.70 26.72
CA GLU A 297 -1.82 5.11 27.29
C GLU A 297 -2.37 4.06 28.27
N GLU A 298 -2.34 2.77 27.93
CA GLU A 298 -2.77 1.67 28.80
C GLU A 298 -1.90 1.53 30.06
N GLN A 299 -0.60 1.82 29.96
CA GLN A 299 0.31 1.87 31.11
C GLN A 299 0.17 3.16 31.94
N LYS A 300 -0.74 4.06 31.56
CA LYS A 300 -0.96 5.37 32.20
C LYS A 300 0.25 6.31 32.06
N GLU A 301 1.12 6.08 31.08
CA GLU A 301 2.22 6.96 30.70
C GLU A 301 1.68 8.07 29.77
N TRP A 302 0.79 8.90 30.31
CA TRP A 302 -0.05 9.82 29.52
C TRP A 302 0.76 10.84 28.71
N MET A 303 1.88 11.32 29.24
CA MET A 303 2.73 12.30 28.55
C MET A 303 3.46 11.68 27.37
N ASP A 304 3.92 10.44 27.48
CA ASP A 304 4.57 9.73 26.39
C ASP A 304 3.55 9.38 25.30
N ALA A 305 2.38 8.87 25.70
CA ALA A 305 1.25 8.65 24.79
C ALA A 305 0.87 9.95 24.05
N PHE A 306 0.76 11.07 24.78
CA PHE A 306 0.47 12.38 24.19
C PHE A 306 1.50 12.79 23.13
N GLN A 307 2.80 12.70 23.45
CA GLN A 307 3.88 13.04 22.50
C GLN A 307 3.85 12.15 21.25
N MET A 308 3.60 10.85 21.41
CA MET A 308 3.50 9.92 20.28
C MET A 308 2.28 10.22 19.40
N PHE A 309 1.10 10.47 19.97
CA PHE A 309 -0.07 10.86 19.19
C PHE A 309 0.11 12.21 18.49
N GLN A 310 0.76 13.17 19.13
CA GLN A 310 1.10 14.45 18.50
C GLN A 310 2.09 14.26 17.34
N LYS A 311 3.07 13.36 17.50
CA LYS A 311 4.02 13.02 16.44
C LYS A 311 3.33 12.36 15.23
N ILE A 312 2.38 11.45 15.45
CA ILE A 312 1.55 10.87 14.39
C ILE A 312 0.78 11.95 13.65
N LYS A 313 0.19 12.89 14.39
CA LYS A 313 -0.53 14.03 13.81
C LYS A 313 0.38 14.85 12.89
N LEU A 314 1.57 15.24 13.36
CA LEU A 314 2.54 16.00 12.57
C LEU A 314 2.97 15.25 11.30
N MET A 315 3.13 13.93 11.35
CA MET A 315 3.44 13.10 10.17
C MET A 315 2.32 13.13 9.11
N LEU A 316 1.07 13.34 9.54
CA LEU A 316 -0.13 13.28 8.69
C LEU A 316 -0.72 14.67 8.38
N GLU A 317 -0.25 15.74 9.05
CA GLU A 317 -0.74 17.13 8.92
C GLU A 317 -0.40 17.79 7.58
N ASP A 318 0.62 17.28 6.87
CA ASP A 318 1.04 17.77 5.54
C ASP A 318 0.27 17.14 4.37
N LEU A 319 -0.74 16.30 4.63
CA LEU A 319 -1.52 15.69 3.56
C LEU A 319 -2.49 16.72 2.96
N LYS A 320 -2.09 17.37 1.86
CA LYS A 320 -3.06 18.01 0.96
C LYS A 320 -4.12 16.96 0.61
N ALA A 321 -5.38 17.21 0.98
CA ALA A 321 -6.46 16.21 0.88
C ALA A 321 -6.64 15.60 -0.53
N VAL A 322 -6.20 16.33 -1.56
CA VAL A 322 -6.27 15.93 -2.98
C VAL A 322 -5.20 14.89 -3.37
N ASP A 323 -4.11 14.78 -2.60
CA ASP A 323 -2.96 13.90 -2.88
C ASP A 323 -2.88 12.67 -1.94
N MET A 324 -3.92 12.47 -1.12
CA MET A 324 -4.05 11.29 -0.26
C MET A 324 -4.27 10.03 -1.08
N ILE A 325 -3.62 8.94 -0.66
CA ILE A 325 -3.67 7.65 -1.34
C ILE A 325 -4.17 6.51 -0.46
N TRP A 326 -4.21 6.68 0.88
CA TRP A 326 -4.69 5.63 1.78
C TRP A 326 -5.78 6.16 2.73
N ILE A 327 -6.87 5.42 2.89
CA ILE A 327 -7.95 5.73 3.85
C ILE A 327 -7.45 5.60 5.28
N ARG A 328 -6.52 4.67 5.53
CA ARG A 328 -5.86 4.55 6.83
C ARG A 328 -5.13 5.83 7.29
N GLU A 329 -4.53 6.63 6.41
CA GLU A 329 -3.88 7.89 6.82
C GLU A 329 -4.90 8.84 7.48
N LEU A 330 -6.09 8.95 6.88
CA LEU A 330 -7.22 9.70 7.43
C LEU A 330 -7.69 9.12 8.77
N LEU A 331 -7.86 7.79 8.84
CA LEU A 331 -8.31 7.11 10.06
C LEU A 331 -7.35 7.36 11.24
N TYR A 332 -6.05 7.16 11.03
CA TYR A 332 -5.05 7.32 12.09
C TYR A 332 -4.88 8.78 12.53
N SER A 333 -4.99 9.75 11.60
CA SER A 333 -5.01 11.18 11.94
C SER A 333 -6.20 11.50 12.86
N ARG A 334 -7.41 11.08 12.48
CA ARG A 334 -8.62 11.29 13.28
C ARG A 334 -8.57 10.58 14.64
N LYS A 335 -8.15 9.32 14.68
CA LYS A 335 -7.98 8.55 15.93
C LYS A 335 -6.99 9.23 16.87
N SER A 336 -5.86 9.70 16.35
CA SER A 336 -4.84 10.40 17.16
C SER A 336 -5.39 11.70 17.75
N CYS A 337 -6.12 12.52 16.98
CA CYS A 337 -6.78 13.71 17.51
C CYS A 337 -7.76 13.40 18.65
N LYS A 338 -8.57 12.33 18.53
CA LYS A 338 -9.48 11.91 19.61
C LYS A 338 -8.74 11.49 20.87
N LYS A 339 -7.66 10.72 20.72
CA LYS A 339 -6.81 10.31 21.85
C LYS A 339 -6.17 11.52 22.53
N LEU A 340 -5.69 12.49 21.76
CA LEU A 340 -5.16 13.76 22.29
C LEU A 340 -6.21 14.53 23.08
N ILE A 341 -7.44 14.68 22.57
CA ILE A 341 -8.56 15.32 23.30
C ILE A 341 -8.80 14.63 24.64
N ARG A 342 -8.94 13.29 24.62
CA ARG A 342 -9.17 12.49 25.82
C ARG A 342 -8.05 12.67 26.85
N ILE A 343 -6.79 12.63 26.42
CA ILE A 343 -5.64 12.82 27.31
C ILE A 343 -5.62 14.24 27.88
N CYS A 344 -5.83 15.27 27.05
CA CYS A 344 -5.86 16.66 27.47
C CYS A 344 -6.98 16.94 28.50
N GLN A 345 -8.18 16.41 28.28
CA GLN A 345 -9.34 16.61 29.16
C GLN A 345 -9.19 15.86 30.47
N ASN A 346 -8.81 14.57 30.42
CA ASN A 346 -8.94 13.68 31.57
C ASN A 346 -7.65 13.49 32.37
N ASN A 347 -6.48 13.68 31.75
CA ASN A 347 -5.20 13.28 32.35
C ASN A 347 -4.20 14.44 32.51
N VAL A 348 -4.26 15.46 31.63
CA VAL A 348 -3.32 16.60 31.64
C VAL A 348 -3.99 17.92 32.06
N ALA A 349 -5.33 17.94 32.16
CA ALA A 349 -6.13 19.13 32.49
C ALA A 349 -5.84 20.37 31.60
N ASN A 350 -5.50 20.14 30.33
CA ASN A 350 -5.25 21.20 29.35
C ASN A 350 -6.45 21.35 28.41
N ILE A 351 -7.50 22.03 28.92
CA ILE A 351 -8.77 22.22 28.20
C ILE A 351 -8.56 22.98 26.89
N HIS A 352 -7.69 24.00 26.88
CA HIS A 352 -7.44 24.78 25.68
C HIS A 352 -6.84 23.94 24.54
N ALA A 353 -5.89 23.05 24.84
CA ALA A 353 -5.35 22.13 23.84
C ALA A 353 -6.43 21.16 23.33
N ALA A 354 -7.30 20.67 24.21
CA ALA A 354 -8.44 19.82 23.80
C ALA A 354 -9.37 20.55 22.80
N GLU A 355 -9.73 21.81 23.08
CA GLU A 355 -10.57 22.63 22.20
C GLU A 355 -9.93 22.83 20.80
N GLN A 356 -8.61 22.99 20.74
CA GLN A 356 -7.89 23.10 19.46
C GLN A 356 -7.99 21.81 18.65
N TYR A 357 -7.82 20.64 19.28
CA TYR A 357 -7.97 19.36 18.59
C TYR A 357 -9.42 19.07 18.19
N GLU A 358 -10.41 19.49 18.99
CA GLU A 358 -11.83 19.41 18.60
C GLU A 358 -12.15 20.27 17.38
N MET A 359 -11.59 21.48 17.31
CA MET A 359 -11.74 22.36 16.16
C MET A 359 -11.13 21.72 14.90
N GLN A 360 -9.96 21.12 15.03
CA GLN A 360 -9.31 20.42 13.91
C GLN A 360 -10.10 19.19 13.45
N LEU A 361 -10.72 18.44 14.37
CA LEU A 361 -11.63 17.34 14.01
C LEU A 361 -12.86 17.86 13.23
N ARG A 362 -13.42 19.00 13.61
CA ARG A 362 -14.52 19.64 12.86
C ARG A 362 -14.07 20.08 11.47
N ASP A 363 -12.90 20.72 11.34
CA ASP A 363 -12.33 21.12 10.06
C ASP A 363 -12.06 19.90 9.16
N PHE A 364 -11.60 18.80 9.76
CA PHE A 364 -11.42 17.53 9.07
C PHE A 364 -12.74 16.98 8.54
N ASP A 365 -13.80 16.96 9.36
CA ASP A 365 -15.12 16.48 8.94
C ASP A 365 -15.70 17.33 7.80
N ILE A 366 -15.54 18.66 7.86
CA ILE A 366 -15.92 19.57 6.75
C ILE A 366 -15.13 19.25 5.48
N LYS A 367 -13.82 18.99 5.58
CA LYS A 367 -13.00 18.60 4.42
C LYS A 367 -13.46 17.26 3.84
N MET A 368 -13.83 16.28 4.67
CA MET A 368 -14.34 14.96 4.25
C MET A 368 -15.68 15.01 3.51
N GLU A 369 -16.51 16.02 3.81
CA GLU A 369 -17.76 16.25 3.09
C GLU A 369 -17.52 16.77 1.66
N LYS A 370 -16.40 17.47 1.42
CA LYS A 370 -16.03 17.94 0.08
C LYS A 370 -15.66 16.77 -0.82
N THR A 371 -16.14 16.80 -2.06
CA THR A 371 -16.00 15.75 -3.09
C THR A 371 -14.58 15.57 -3.64
N GLU A 372 -13.59 16.31 -3.15
CA GLU A 372 -12.26 16.39 -3.77
C GLU A 372 -11.25 15.38 -3.20
N ILE A 373 -11.53 14.76 -2.05
CA ILE A 373 -10.64 13.76 -1.44
C ILE A 373 -10.58 12.51 -2.32
N PHE A 374 -9.38 11.98 -2.54
CA PHE A 374 -9.08 10.87 -3.46
C PHE A 374 -9.42 11.15 -4.94
N SER A 375 -9.85 12.35 -5.32
CA SER A 375 -10.27 12.64 -6.70
C SER A 375 -9.19 12.33 -7.74
N LYS A 376 -7.93 12.73 -7.48
CA LYS A 376 -6.77 12.39 -8.34
C LYS A 376 -6.53 10.88 -8.40
N LEU A 377 -6.60 10.19 -7.25
CA LEU A 377 -6.42 8.75 -7.16
C LEU A 377 -7.50 8.00 -7.94
N PHE A 378 -8.77 8.33 -7.71
CA PHE A 378 -9.93 7.70 -8.36
C PHE A 378 -9.93 7.96 -9.87
N TYR A 379 -9.53 9.16 -10.28
CA TYR A 379 -9.32 9.45 -11.68
C TYR A 379 -8.17 8.64 -12.29
N GLY A 380 -7.09 8.40 -11.53
CA GLY A 380 -6.03 7.48 -11.92
C GLY A 380 -6.51 6.04 -12.11
N MET A 381 -7.23 5.50 -11.12
CA MET A 381 -7.69 4.10 -11.09
C MET A 381 -8.78 3.80 -12.11
N PHE A 382 -9.77 4.69 -12.21
CA PHE A 382 -11.02 4.42 -12.94
C PHE A 382 -11.19 5.34 -14.16
N GLY A 383 -10.35 6.35 -14.36
CA GLY A 383 -10.50 7.33 -15.42
C GLY A 383 -11.85 8.07 -15.34
N LYS A 384 -12.57 8.15 -16.46
CA LYS A 384 -13.95 8.66 -16.53
C LYS A 384 -15.02 7.56 -16.36
N SER A 385 -14.61 6.32 -16.15
CA SER A 385 -15.51 5.17 -15.98
C SER A 385 -15.85 4.96 -14.50
N ASN A 386 -16.79 4.03 -14.23
CA ASN A 386 -17.16 3.55 -12.90
C ASN A 386 -17.52 4.67 -11.89
N GLU A 387 -18.26 5.69 -12.35
CA GLU A 387 -18.73 6.78 -11.48
C GLU A 387 -19.60 6.27 -10.33
N GLU A 388 -20.35 5.19 -10.54
CA GLU A 388 -21.12 4.53 -9.48
C GLU A 388 -20.22 3.95 -8.39
N ILE A 389 -19.18 3.20 -8.76
CA ILE A 389 -18.20 2.65 -7.80
C ILE A 389 -17.46 3.75 -7.06
N LYS A 390 -17.10 4.85 -7.73
CA LYS A 390 -16.48 6.00 -7.06
C LYS A 390 -17.40 6.61 -6.00
N LYS A 391 -18.68 6.80 -6.33
CA LYS A 391 -19.68 7.34 -5.40
C LYS A 391 -19.88 6.42 -4.21
N GLU A 392 -20.01 5.11 -4.45
CA GLU A 392 -20.19 4.14 -3.37
C GLU A 392 -18.94 4.05 -2.49
N ALA A 393 -17.73 4.06 -3.09
CA ALA A 393 -16.49 4.09 -2.32
C ALA A 393 -16.39 5.34 -1.43
N LEU A 394 -16.72 6.53 -1.95
CA LEU A 394 -16.75 7.77 -1.13
C LEU A 394 -17.77 7.68 0.00
N LYS A 395 -18.95 7.10 -0.26
CA LYS A 395 -19.98 6.90 0.75
C LYS A 395 -19.48 5.97 1.85
N GLU A 396 -18.92 4.82 1.50
CA GLU A 396 -18.35 3.86 2.44
C GLU A 396 -17.20 4.47 3.25
N ILE A 397 -16.31 5.24 2.62
CA ILE A 397 -15.24 5.97 3.34
C ILE A 397 -15.85 6.87 4.42
N ARG A 398 -16.87 7.65 4.08
CA ARG A 398 -17.55 8.54 5.03
C ARG A 398 -18.23 7.76 6.15
N GLU A 399 -18.84 6.61 5.84
CA GLU A 399 -19.46 5.73 6.83
C GLU A 399 -18.41 5.11 7.77
N LYS A 400 -17.29 4.59 7.26
CA LYS A 400 -16.18 4.10 8.08
C LYS A 400 -15.61 5.17 9.01
N MET A 401 -15.52 6.42 8.54
CA MET A 401 -15.08 7.55 9.36
C MET A 401 -16.10 7.91 10.46
N LYS A 402 -17.39 7.63 10.27
CA LYS A 402 -18.47 7.84 11.27
C LYS A 402 -18.63 6.68 12.25
N LEU A 403 -18.57 5.43 11.79
CA LEU A 403 -18.87 4.23 12.60
C LEU A 403 -17.73 3.85 13.53
N ARG A 404 -16.47 3.83 13.04
CA ARG A 404 -15.27 3.58 13.87
C ARG A 404 -14.91 4.74 14.80
N CYS A 405 -15.84 5.65 14.99
CA CYS A 405 -15.80 6.72 15.97
C CYS A 405 -16.66 6.45 17.21
N MET A 406 -17.51 5.41 17.19
CA MET A 406 -18.36 5.00 18.32
C MET A 406 -17.85 3.75 19.03
N GLU A 407 -16.97 2.98 18.39
CA GLU A 407 -16.30 1.80 18.97
C GLU A 407 -14.84 2.15 19.31
N GLU A 408 -14.61 2.78 20.45
CA GLU A 408 -13.37 2.96 21.25
C GLU A 408 -13.66 3.96 22.40
#